data_AF-A0A0D9RHM8-F1
#
_entry.id   AF-A0A0D9RHM8-F1
#
_cell.length_a   1.000
_cell.length_b   1.000
_cell.length_c   1.000
_cell.angle_alpha   90.00
_cell.angle_beta   90.00
_cell.angle_gamma   90.00
#
_symmetry.space_group_name_H-M   'P 1'
#
loop_
_entity.id
_entity.type
_entity.pdbx_description
1 polymer ?
#
loop_
_entity_poly.entity_id
_entity_poly.type
_entity_poly.pdbx_seq_one_letter_code
_entity_poly.pdbx_strand_id
1 'polypeptide(L)' 'KVYCTRESNPHCGSDGQTYGNKCAFCKAMVKSGGKISLKHPGKC' A
#
# COMPACT_ATOMS: atom_id res chain seq x y z
N LYS A 1 -13.62 -10.52 1.79
CA LYS A 1 -13.77 -9.15 1.22
C LYS A 1 -12.89 -8.23 2.08
N VAL A 2 -11.91 -7.52 1.50
CA VAL A 2 -11.04 -6.63 2.28
C VAL A 2 -11.77 -5.29 2.46
N TYR A 3 -12.13 -4.96 3.69
CA TYR A 3 -12.71 -3.66 4.05
C TYR A 3 -11.59 -2.72 4.46
N CYS A 4 -11.51 -1.56 3.80
CA CYS A 4 -10.52 -0.53 4.08
C CYS A 4 -11.20 0.68 4.70
N THR A 5 -10.62 1.24 5.76
CA THR A 5 -10.98 2.56 6.25
C THR A 5 -10.55 3.62 5.24
N ARG A 6 -11.21 4.79 5.27
CA ARG A 6 -10.83 5.98 4.46
C ARG A 6 -9.74 6.83 5.14
N GLU A 7 -8.98 6.22 6.04
CA GLU A 7 -7.84 6.88 6.68
C GLU A 7 -6.83 7.33 5.62
N SER A 8 -6.26 8.51 5.80
CA SER A 8 -5.24 9.07 4.92
C SER A 8 -3.88 8.91 5.58
N ASN A 9 -3.25 7.76 5.37
CA ASN A 9 -1.92 7.42 5.90
C ASN A 9 -1.10 6.84 4.76
N PRO A 10 -0.47 7.69 3.92
CA PRO A 10 0.19 7.23 2.70
C PRO A 10 1.40 6.33 2.98
N HIS A 11 1.65 5.37 2.11
CA HIS A 11 2.78 4.44 2.16
C HIS A 11 3.41 4.35 0.77
N CYS A 12 4.75 4.42 0.69
CA CYS A 12 5.48 4.26 -0.56
C CYS A 12 5.88 2.79 -0.76
N GLY A 13 5.43 2.18 -1.86
CA GLY A 13 5.81 0.82 -2.22
C GLY A 13 7.18 0.73 -2.90
N SER A 14 7.76 -0.48 -2.92
CA SER A 14 9.00 -0.79 -3.64
C SER A 14 8.87 -0.66 -5.16
N ASP A 15 7.63 -0.64 -5.65
CA ASP A 15 7.25 -0.37 -7.04
C ASP A 15 7.18 1.13 -7.38
N GLY A 16 7.47 2.01 -6.42
CA GLY A 16 7.41 3.47 -6.59
C GLY A 16 5.99 4.04 -6.58
N GLN A 17 4.98 3.25 -6.24
CA GLN A 17 3.60 3.73 -6.12
C GLN A 17 3.29 4.19 -4.69
N THR A 18 2.55 5.29 -4.59
CA THR A 18 2.00 5.79 -3.33
C THR A 18 0.65 5.18 -3.06
N TYR A 19 0.52 4.51 -1.92
CA TYR A 19 -0.71 3.89 -1.45
C TYR A 19 -1.33 4.74 -0.36
N GLY A 20 -2.54 5.27 -0.58
CA GLY A 20 -3.17 6.24 0.33
C GLY A 20 -3.44 5.74 1.76
N ASN A 21 -3.44 4.42 1.99
CA ASN A 21 -3.46 3.81 3.31
C ASN A 21 -2.87 2.40 3.29
N LYS A 22 -2.63 1.87 4.51
CA LYS A 22 -2.15 0.51 4.74
C LYS A 22 -3.02 -0.54 4.03
N CYS A 23 -4.33 -0.36 3.98
CA CYS A 23 -5.21 -1.34 3.37
C CYS A 23 -5.09 -1.37 1.84
N ALA A 24 -4.96 -0.21 1.19
CA ALA A 24 -4.67 -0.09 -0.24
C ALA A 24 -3.32 -0.74 -0.57
N PHE A 25 -2.30 -0.52 0.27
CA PHE A 25 -0.99 -1.14 0.15
C PHE A 25 -1.06 -2.68 0.27
N CYS A 26 -1.70 -3.21 1.33
CA CYS A 26 -1.87 -4.64 1.52
C CYS A 26 -2.64 -5.30 0.36
N LYS A 27 -3.67 -4.64 -0.16
CA LYS A 27 -4.42 -5.14 -1.33
C LYS A 27 -3.52 -5.25 -2.56
N ALA A 28 -2.65 -4.27 -2.79
CA ALA A 28 -1.70 -4.30 -3.89
C ALA A 28 -0.62 -5.38 -3.69
N MET A 29 -0.08 -5.52 -2.47
CA MET A 29 0.86 -6.60 -2.15
C MET A 29 0.26 -7.98 -2.46
N VAL A 30 -0.97 -8.25 -2.00
CA VAL A 30 -1.64 -9.53 -2.25
C VAL A 30 -1.91 -9.73 -3.74
N LYS A 31 -2.40 -8.70 -4.45
CA LYS A 31 -2.63 -8.75 -5.91
C LYS A 31 -1.36 -9.05 -6.70
N SER A 32 -0.23 -8.53 -6.23
CA SER A 32 1.10 -8.75 -6.85
C SER A 32 1.78 -10.03 -6.37
N GLY A 33 1.16 -10.83 -5.51
CA GLY A 33 1.74 -12.06 -4.97
C GLY A 33 2.95 -11.82 -4.07
N GLY A 34 2.97 -10.72 -3.32
CA GLY A 34 4.08 -10.36 -2.42
C GLY A 34 5.29 -9.71 -3.09
N LYS A 35 5.22 -9.37 -4.38
CA LYS A 35 6.31 -8.67 -5.11
C LYS A 35 6.50 -7.22 -4.67
N ILE A 36 5.47 -6.61 -4.08
CA ILE A 36 5.51 -5.24 -3.59
C ILE A 36 5.83 -5.31 -2.09
N SER A 37 6.84 -4.55 -1.66
CA SER A 37 7.22 -4.38 -0.27
C SER A 37 7.14 -2.90 0.11
N LEU A 38 7.12 -2.59 1.40
CA LEU A 38 7.07 -1.21 1.86
C LEU A 38 8.47 -0.61 1.71
N LYS A 39 8.58 0.51 0.98
CA LYS A 39 9.84 1.25 0.86
C LYS A 39 10.01 2.22 2.04
N HIS A 40 9.04 3.08 2.27
CA HIS A 40 8.98 3.97 3.45
C HIS A 40 7.54 4.41 3.73
N PRO A 41 7.22 4.81 4.98
CA PRO A 41 5.98 5.52 5.28
C PRO A 41 5.94 6.89 4.58
N GLY A 42 4.75 7.36 4.23
CA GLY A 42 4.55 8.60 3.49
C GLY A 42 4.31 8.37 1.99
N LYS A 43 4.22 9.47 1.24
CA LYS A 43 4.12 9.42 -0.23
C LYS A 43 5.52 9.17 -0.82
N CYS A 44 5.62 8.31 -1.84
CA CYS A 44 6.58 8.52 -2.91
C CYS A 44 6.20 9.85 -3.62
#